data_AF-A0A831WP50-F1
#
_entry.id   AF-A0A831WP50-F1
#
_cell.length_a   1.000
_cell.length_b   1.000
_cell.length_c   1.000
_cell.angle_alpha   90.00
_cell.angle_beta   90.00
_cell.angle_gamma   90.00
#
_symmetry.space_group_name_H-M   'P 1'
#
loop_
_entity.id
_entity.type
_entity.pdbx_description
1 polymer ?
#
loop_
_entity_poly.entity_id
_entity_poly.type
_entity_poly.pdbx_seq_one_letter_code
_entity_poly.pdbx_strand_id
1 'polypeptide(L)'
;MEQKTEEMHEISYVKRDFLYNNGLINAFLLLQKKPLGEEIESNNDRCIIRWKGIEVALSQNSLSFACNYEDLFEIYKFLMEKYFSSILEETDHLRSYISKDLKEVLIKPRVNTKLFASRVKIKNLQKEYSVEKIPYTVYKNLKEDLKKKGGEYKNFDKKFWYGDEKKIDEEKDVEVVVFRRIDEIGKALSDNIVSLQRTNKDCMICGSPFTELLMKNDRKKDICLESQNLVFDFGYSPPINRDHRINKKIPLCFMCDMFYRLSVIDNYFYNNSIFTFDLFSLIRLKEIKEELGITIDYKPRENKIRTNVSSKDYLPISGPYSSLLNVLYHIYQKSKEKRGELFSELKGSQIIRFDMRSDSIDNCIFYNRLSYIFDLFEKIDRENLNNFFRTLIVYCYYRGQKKGSGIPREEVCKNTLFQFHIEPIILDVSYFYFS
;
A
#
# COMPACT_ATOMS: atom_id res chain seq x y z
N MET A 1 -20.44 17.92 -40.65
CA MET A 1 -20.05 16.99 -39.57
C MET A 1 -18.59 16.66 -39.79
N GLU A 2 -17.69 17.41 -39.15
CA GLU A 2 -16.28 17.05 -39.12
C GLU A 2 -16.12 15.88 -38.16
N GLN A 3 -15.76 14.71 -38.68
CA GLN A 3 -15.25 13.61 -37.87
C GLN A 3 -13.92 14.09 -37.28
N LYS A 4 -13.92 14.49 -36.01
CA LYS A 4 -12.69 14.55 -35.22
C LYS A 4 -12.13 13.13 -35.20
N THR A 5 -11.10 12.90 -36.00
CA THR A 5 -10.25 11.73 -35.88
C THR A 5 -9.50 11.93 -34.55
N GLU A 6 -9.94 11.23 -33.50
CA GLU A 6 -9.20 11.23 -32.25
C GLU A 6 -7.85 10.56 -32.49
N GLU A 7 -6.75 11.32 -32.41
CA GLU A 7 -5.41 10.78 -32.52
C GLU A 7 -5.19 9.76 -31.38
N MET A 8 -5.01 8.50 -31.74
CA MET A 8 -4.48 7.49 -30.83
C MET A 8 -3.00 7.79 -30.58
N HIS A 9 -2.63 7.87 -29.31
CA HIS A 9 -1.24 8.04 -28.91
C HIS A 9 -0.74 6.76 -28.24
N GLU A 10 0.52 6.41 -28.49
CA GLU A 10 1.22 5.43 -27.66
C GLU A 10 1.94 6.18 -26.53
N ILE A 11 1.54 5.93 -25.29
CA ILE A 11 2.11 6.55 -24.09
C ILE A 11 2.81 5.46 -23.29
N SER A 12 4.12 5.59 -23.12
CA SER A 12 4.97 4.56 -22.47
C SER A 12 5.63 5.09 -21.20
N TYR A 13 5.61 4.27 -20.15
CA TYR A 13 6.23 4.53 -18.86
C TYR A 13 7.35 3.52 -18.63
N VAL A 14 8.60 3.99 -18.64
CA VAL A 14 9.79 3.13 -18.54
C VAL A 14 10.18 2.95 -17.08
N LYS A 15 10.48 1.71 -16.69
CA LYS A 15 10.83 1.35 -15.31
C LYS A 15 11.96 2.20 -14.71
N ARG A 16 12.95 2.57 -15.51
CA ARG A 16 14.13 3.34 -15.06
C ARG A 16 13.78 4.75 -14.55
N ASP A 17 12.62 5.26 -14.93
CA ASP A 17 12.16 6.59 -14.55
C ASP A 17 11.48 6.57 -13.16
N PHE A 18 11.26 5.38 -12.60
CA PHE A 18 10.65 5.17 -11.29
C PHE A 18 11.67 4.59 -10.30
N LEU A 19 11.58 5.02 -9.05
CA LEU A 19 12.38 4.46 -7.97
C LEU A 19 11.98 3.01 -7.63
N TYR A 20 10.71 2.66 -7.85
CA TYR A 20 10.15 1.34 -7.59
C TYR A 20 9.29 0.90 -8.77
N ASN A 21 9.54 -0.31 -9.25
CA ASN A 21 8.87 -0.85 -10.44
C ASN A 21 7.50 -1.45 -10.13
N ASN A 22 7.20 -1.71 -8.85
CA ASN A 22 5.97 -2.36 -8.41
C ASN A 22 4.71 -1.60 -8.79
N GLY A 23 4.78 -0.27 -8.87
CA GLY A 23 3.66 0.56 -9.30
C GLY A 23 3.13 0.23 -10.69
N LEU A 24 4.03 0.04 -11.65
CA LEU A 24 3.71 -0.32 -13.03
C LEU A 24 3.06 -1.71 -13.09
N ILE A 25 3.64 -2.68 -12.38
CA ILE A 25 3.12 -4.05 -12.33
C ILE A 25 1.75 -4.11 -11.65
N ASN A 26 1.60 -3.45 -10.52
CA ASN A 26 0.34 -3.44 -9.78
C ASN A 26 -0.78 -2.77 -10.59
N ALA A 27 -0.46 -1.71 -11.35
CA ALA A 27 -1.42 -1.13 -12.29
C ALA A 27 -1.83 -2.13 -13.39
N PHE A 28 -0.86 -2.79 -14.02
CA PHE A 28 -1.14 -3.80 -15.06
C PHE A 28 -2.00 -4.95 -14.52
N LEU A 29 -1.63 -5.52 -13.38
CA LEU A 29 -2.38 -6.61 -12.72
C LEU A 29 -3.81 -6.20 -12.36
N LEU A 30 -4.05 -4.95 -11.95
CA LEU A 30 -5.41 -4.44 -11.69
C LEU A 30 -6.24 -4.36 -12.97
N LEU A 31 -5.63 -3.94 -14.08
CA LEU A 31 -6.30 -3.82 -15.38
C LEU A 31 -6.55 -5.20 -16.02
N GLN A 32 -5.69 -6.19 -15.77
CA GLN A 32 -5.84 -7.55 -16.29
C GLN A 32 -7.01 -8.34 -15.68
N LYS A 33 -7.50 -7.96 -14.48
CA LYS A 33 -8.56 -8.71 -13.79
C LYS A 33 -9.86 -8.75 -14.61
N LYS A 34 -10.35 -9.96 -14.92
CA LYS A 34 -11.66 -10.15 -15.56
C LYS A 34 -12.79 -9.57 -14.69
N PRO A 35 -13.84 -8.97 -15.29
CA PRO A 35 -14.10 -8.86 -16.73
C PRO A 35 -13.47 -7.64 -17.41
N LEU A 36 -12.58 -6.90 -16.74
CA LEU A 36 -12.07 -5.62 -17.21
C LEU A 36 -11.07 -5.78 -18.36
N GLY A 37 -10.15 -6.73 -18.20
CA GLY A 37 -9.11 -7.04 -19.16
C GLY A 37 -9.35 -8.39 -19.83
N GLU A 38 -9.16 -8.43 -21.14
CA GLU A 38 -8.99 -9.66 -21.92
C GLU A 38 -7.53 -9.76 -22.35
N GLU A 39 -6.84 -10.83 -21.94
CA GLU A 39 -5.47 -11.09 -22.39
C GLU A 39 -5.49 -11.47 -23.87
N ILE A 40 -4.75 -10.71 -24.67
CA ILE A 40 -4.67 -10.89 -26.14
C ILE A 40 -3.39 -11.62 -26.51
N GLU A 41 -2.30 -11.33 -25.80
CA GLU A 41 -0.98 -11.89 -26.05
C GLU A 41 -0.24 -12.03 -24.72
N SER A 42 0.48 -13.13 -24.53
CA SER A 42 1.32 -13.34 -23.37
C SER A 42 2.46 -14.28 -23.74
N ASN A 43 3.68 -13.75 -23.67
CA ASN A 43 4.92 -14.48 -23.90
C ASN A 43 6.02 -13.93 -22.97
N ASN A 44 7.23 -14.49 -23.08
CA ASN A 44 8.35 -14.12 -22.23
C ASN A 44 8.78 -12.65 -22.38
N ASP A 45 8.47 -11.97 -23.47
CA ASP A 45 8.95 -10.61 -23.77
C ASP A 45 7.88 -9.53 -23.68
N ARG A 46 6.60 -9.92 -23.78
CA ARG A 46 5.45 -9.02 -23.75
C ARG A 46 4.19 -9.70 -23.24
N CYS A 47 3.38 -8.95 -22.50
CA CYS A 47 2.00 -9.28 -22.16
C CYS A 47 1.09 -8.13 -22.60
N ILE A 48 0.02 -8.42 -23.34
CA ILE A 48 -0.93 -7.45 -23.87
C ILE A 48 -2.33 -7.80 -23.39
N ILE A 49 -3.02 -6.81 -22.85
CA ILE A 49 -4.43 -6.90 -22.48
C ILE A 49 -5.24 -5.85 -23.25
N ARG A 50 -6.49 -6.19 -23.57
CA ARG A 50 -7.51 -5.24 -24.00
C ARG A 50 -8.35 -4.85 -22.80
N TRP A 51 -8.30 -3.58 -22.40
CA TRP A 51 -9.14 -3.02 -21.35
C TRP A 51 -10.16 -2.08 -21.98
N LYS A 52 -11.43 -2.50 -22.07
CA LYS A 52 -12.52 -1.72 -22.71
C LYS A 52 -12.18 -1.14 -24.10
N GLY A 53 -11.40 -1.85 -24.90
CA GLY A 53 -10.96 -1.37 -26.23
C GLY A 53 -9.60 -0.67 -26.25
N ILE A 54 -9.05 -0.32 -25.08
CA ILE A 54 -7.69 0.22 -24.93
C ILE A 54 -6.69 -0.94 -24.90
N GLU A 55 -5.63 -0.85 -25.70
CA GLU A 55 -4.52 -1.80 -25.63
C GLU A 55 -3.51 -1.36 -24.57
N VAL A 56 -3.22 -2.25 -23.62
CA VAL A 56 -2.23 -2.05 -22.57
C VAL A 56 -1.17 -3.13 -22.69
N ALA A 57 0.08 -2.72 -22.87
CA ALA A 57 1.20 -3.61 -23.11
C ALA A 57 2.25 -3.50 -22.02
N LEU A 58 2.53 -4.62 -21.33
CA LEU A 58 3.64 -4.77 -20.42
C LEU A 58 4.80 -5.44 -21.16
N SER A 59 5.93 -4.74 -21.26
CA SER A 59 7.19 -5.28 -21.78
C SER A 59 8.16 -5.56 -20.64
N GLN A 60 9.35 -6.07 -20.97
CA GLN A 60 10.47 -6.23 -20.03
C GLN A 60 10.78 -4.97 -19.21
N ASN A 61 10.63 -3.78 -19.80
CA ASN A 61 11.10 -2.50 -19.22
C ASN A 61 10.05 -1.40 -19.17
N SER A 62 8.86 -1.59 -19.71
CA SER A 62 7.85 -0.53 -19.78
C SER A 62 6.42 -1.04 -19.63
N LEU A 63 5.54 -0.12 -19.26
CA LEU A 63 4.10 -0.25 -19.41
C LEU A 63 3.62 0.81 -20.40
N SER A 64 3.06 0.37 -21.53
CA SER A 64 2.57 1.22 -22.62
C SER A 64 1.05 1.15 -22.72
N PHE A 65 0.45 2.28 -23.12
CA PHE A 65 -0.98 2.43 -23.38
C PHE A 65 -1.15 2.99 -24.79
N ALA A 66 -1.91 2.30 -25.64
CA ALA A 66 -2.31 2.81 -26.95
C ALA A 66 -3.76 3.29 -26.89
N CYS A 67 -3.94 4.58 -26.62
CA CYS A 67 -5.26 5.20 -26.43
C CYS A 67 -5.22 6.72 -26.62
N ASN A 68 -6.40 7.35 -26.62
CA ASN A 68 -6.51 8.80 -26.49
C ASN A 68 -6.33 9.23 -25.02
N TYR A 69 -6.39 10.54 -24.74
CA TYR A 69 -6.25 11.06 -23.37
C TYR A 69 -7.48 10.86 -22.48
N GLU A 70 -8.68 10.78 -23.07
CA GLU A 70 -9.93 10.58 -22.33
C GLU A 70 -9.97 9.16 -21.76
N ASP A 71 -9.58 8.19 -22.57
CA ASP A 71 -9.36 6.78 -22.21
C ASP A 71 -8.32 6.63 -21.10
N LEU A 72 -7.18 7.32 -21.21
CA LEU A 72 -6.15 7.29 -20.18
C LEU A 72 -6.66 7.90 -18.86
N PHE A 73 -7.52 8.93 -18.93
CA PHE A 73 -8.17 9.49 -17.76
C PHE A 73 -9.17 8.52 -17.13
N GLU A 74 -9.91 7.72 -17.92
CA GLU A 74 -10.74 6.65 -17.38
C GLU A 74 -9.91 5.60 -16.62
N ILE A 75 -8.77 5.18 -17.20
CA ILE A 75 -7.83 4.26 -16.55
C ILE A 75 -7.36 4.85 -15.22
N TYR A 76 -6.97 6.13 -15.19
CA TYR A 76 -6.59 6.81 -13.96
C TYR A 76 -7.69 6.81 -12.90
N LYS A 77 -8.92 7.16 -13.28
CA LYS A 77 -10.08 7.13 -12.37
C LYS A 77 -10.30 5.73 -11.80
N PHE A 78 -10.16 4.70 -12.62
CA PHE A 78 -10.24 3.31 -12.18
C PHE A 78 -9.13 2.95 -11.19
N LEU A 79 -7.87 3.27 -11.51
CA LEU A 79 -6.73 2.99 -10.63
C LEU A 79 -6.85 3.75 -9.29
N MET A 80 -7.35 4.99 -9.30
CA MET A 80 -7.63 5.78 -8.11
C MET A 80 -8.68 5.11 -7.21
N GLU A 81 -9.78 4.65 -7.79
CA GLU A 81 -10.79 3.88 -7.06
C GLU A 81 -10.16 2.68 -6.37
N LYS A 82 -9.41 1.86 -7.12
CA LYS A 82 -8.78 0.64 -6.58
C LYS A 82 -7.75 0.92 -5.52
N TYR A 83 -6.93 1.95 -5.69
CA TYR A 83 -5.95 2.36 -4.69
C TYR A 83 -6.64 2.71 -3.37
N PHE A 84 -7.62 3.62 -3.37
CA PHE A 84 -8.28 4.05 -2.14
C PHE A 84 -9.07 2.94 -1.46
N SER A 85 -9.75 2.09 -2.23
CA SER A 85 -10.43 0.92 -1.65
C SER A 85 -9.44 -0.09 -1.03
N SER A 86 -8.20 -0.15 -1.52
CA SER A 86 -7.20 -1.12 -1.03
C SER A 86 -6.43 -0.66 0.21
N ILE A 87 -6.24 0.65 0.39
CA ILE A 87 -5.50 1.23 1.53
C ILE A 87 -6.39 1.53 2.74
N LEU A 88 -7.70 1.40 2.61
CA LEU A 88 -8.68 1.60 3.68
C LEU A 88 -9.06 0.27 4.34
N GLU A 89 -9.51 0.37 5.58
CA GLU A 89 -10.00 -0.76 6.37
C GLU A 89 -11.05 -0.34 7.39
N GLU A 90 -11.89 -1.29 7.78
CA GLU A 90 -12.78 -1.16 8.93
C GLU A 90 -12.01 -1.54 10.19
N THR A 91 -12.16 -0.74 11.25
CA THR A 91 -11.57 -1.01 12.57
C THR A 91 -12.57 -1.69 13.48
N ASP A 92 -12.09 -2.33 14.54
CA ASP A 92 -12.94 -2.94 15.57
C ASP A 92 -13.73 -1.90 16.41
N HIS A 93 -13.46 -0.61 16.24
CA HIS A 93 -14.15 0.47 16.94
C HIS A 93 -15.37 0.95 16.16
N LEU A 94 -16.54 1.01 16.81
CA LEU A 94 -17.77 1.52 16.21
C LEU A 94 -17.87 3.04 16.30
N ARG A 95 -18.51 3.65 15.31
CA ARG A 95 -18.82 5.09 15.24
C ARG A 95 -20.22 5.32 14.67
N SER A 96 -20.83 6.42 15.07
CA SER A 96 -22.06 6.94 14.46
C SER A 96 -21.82 7.56 13.09
N TYR A 97 -22.69 7.24 12.14
CA TYR A 97 -22.78 7.82 10.81
C TYR A 97 -24.23 8.17 10.49
N ILE A 98 -24.47 8.91 9.41
CA ILE A 98 -25.82 9.09 8.86
C ILE A 98 -26.00 8.15 7.65
N SER A 99 -27.21 7.63 7.45
CA SER A 99 -27.59 6.95 6.22
C SER A 99 -27.47 7.86 4.98
N LYS A 100 -27.34 7.25 3.79
CA LYS A 100 -27.21 8.01 2.53
C LYS A 100 -28.44 8.85 2.18
N ASP A 101 -29.61 8.47 2.65
CA ASP A 101 -30.85 9.23 2.46
C ASP A 101 -31.05 10.31 3.53
N LEU A 102 -30.10 10.46 4.46
CA LEU A 102 -30.05 11.46 5.51
C LEU A 102 -31.17 11.35 6.57
N LYS A 103 -31.80 10.17 6.70
CA LYS A 103 -32.97 9.96 7.58
C LYS A 103 -32.68 9.27 8.89
N GLU A 104 -31.61 8.49 9.00
CA GLU A 104 -31.32 7.71 10.21
C GLU A 104 -29.85 7.72 10.62
N VAL A 105 -29.59 7.45 11.89
CA VAL A 105 -28.23 7.27 12.41
C VAL A 105 -27.83 5.79 12.34
N LEU A 106 -26.70 5.51 11.72
CA LEU A 106 -26.12 4.17 11.59
C LEU A 106 -24.95 4.02 12.56
N ILE A 107 -24.87 2.87 13.26
CA ILE A 107 -23.69 2.51 14.06
C ILE A 107 -22.93 1.45 13.27
N LYS A 108 -21.73 1.80 12.80
CA LYS A 108 -20.91 0.97 11.92
C LYS A 108 -19.44 1.03 12.33
N PRO A 109 -18.61 0.06 11.90
CA PRO A 109 -17.17 0.13 12.07
C PRO A 109 -16.59 1.47 11.61
N ARG A 110 -15.64 1.99 12.36
CA ARG A 110 -14.89 3.19 11.98
C ARG A 110 -13.97 2.82 10.83
N VAL A 111 -14.03 3.58 9.74
CA VAL A 111 -13.08 3.46 8.63
C VAL A 111 -11.76 4.15 9.00
N ASN A 112 -10.64 3.52 8.70
CA ASN A 112 -9.30 4.09 8.85
C ASN A 112 -8.40 3.68 7.67
N THR A 113 -7.21 4.28 7.59
CA THR A 113 -6.17 3.81 6.67
C THR A 113 -5.36 2.68 7.30
N LYS A 114 -4.99 1.70 6.47
CA LYS A 114 -4.09 0.61 6.85
C LYS A 114 -2.75 1.16 7.31
N LEU A 115 -2.05 0.43 8.19
CA LEU A 115 -0.80 0.89 8.81
C LEU A 115 0.28 1.28 7.80
N PHE A 116 0.45 0.54 6.70
CA PHE A 116 1.40 0.88 5.64
C PHE A 116 1.03 2.15 4.85
N ALA A 117 -0.21 2.62 4.98
CA ALA A 117 -0.74 3.81 4.33
C ALA A 117 -1.03 4.94 5.33
N SER A 118 -0.43 4.91 6.53
CA SER A 118 -0.71 5.85 7.64
C SER A 118 -0.52 7.32 7.31
N ARG A 119 0.24 7.66 6.26
CA ARG A 119 0.41 9.03 5.76
C ARG A 119 -0.85 9.59 5.12
N VAL A 120 -1.70 8.72 4.57
CA VAL A 120 -3.02 9.12 4.07
C VAL A 120 -3.94 9.30 5.28
N LYS A 121 -4.22 10.55 5.65
CA LYS A 121 -5.04 10.87 6.82
C LYS A 121 -6.51 10.68 6.49
N ILE A 122 -7.17 9.70 7.12
CA ILE A 122 -8.59 9.42 6.86
C ILE A 122 -9.50 10.64 7.04
N LYS A 123 -9.19 11.52 7.99
CA LYS A 123 -9.93 12.77 8.19
C LYS A 123 -9.93 13.66 6.92
N ASN A 124 -8.81 13.75 6.21
CA ASN A 124 -8.69 14.57 5.01
C ASN A 124 -9.53 13.99 3.88
N LEU A 125 -9.52 12.67 3.73
CA LEU A 125 -10.35 11.97 2.75
C LEU A 125 -11.85 12.08 3.10
N GLN A 126 -12.22 11.96 4.38
CA GLN A 126 -13.62 11.99 4.83
C GLN A 126 -14.37 13.22 4.32
N LYS A 127 -13.70 14.38 4.32
CA LYS A 127 -14.26 15.62 3.77
C LYS A 127 -14.63 15.51 2.29
N GLU A 128 -13.87 14.75 1.52
CA GLU A 128 -14.06 14.62 0.08
C GLU A 128 -15.11 13.58 -0.28
N TYR A 129 -15.29 12.51 0.52
CA TYR A 129 -16.17 11.39 0.16
C TYR A 129 -17.43 11.24 1.01
N SER A 130 -17.47 11.75 2.24
CA SER A 130 -18.53 11.42 3.22
C SER A 130 -19.19 12.61 3.89
N VAL A 131 -18.68 13.82 3.71
CA VAL A 131 -19.23 14.98 4.40
C VAL A 131 -20.33 15.62 3.57
N GLU A 132 -21.52 15.68 4.15
CA GLU A 132 -22.67 16.38 3.57
C GLU A 132 -23.16 17.47 4.54
N LYS A 133 -23.85 18.47 4.01
CA LYS A 133 -24.42 19.57 4.79
C LYS A 133 -25.91 19.33 4.97
N ILE A 134 -26.38 19.36 6.21
CA ILE A 134 -27.80 19.23 6.54
C ILE A 134 -28.28 20.39 7.41
N PRO A 135 -29.56 20.79 7.31
CA PRO A 135 -30.12 21.78 8.21
C PRO A 135 -30.02 21.36 9.67
N TYR A 136 -29.83 22.32 10.58
CA TYR A 136 -29.73 22.06 12.02
C TYR A 136 -30.96 21.31 12.59
N THR A 137 -32.16 21.58 12.06
CA THR A 137 -33.40 20.89 12.44
C THR A 137 -33.35 19.39 12.17
N VAL A 138 -32.81 18.99 11.02
CA VAL A 138 -32.60 17.57 10.66
C VAL A 138 -31.55 16.94 11.58
N TYR A 139 -30.44 17.64 11.80
CA TYR A 139 -29.39 17.20 12.72
C TYR A 139 -29.93 16.94 14.14
N LYS A 140 -30.79 17.82 14.64
CA LYS A 140 -31.42 17.69 15.97
C LYS A 140 -32.23 16.40 16.09
N ASN A 141 -33.05 16.09 15.09
CA ASN A 141 -33.84 14.85 15.06
C ASN A 141 -32.95 13.60 15.03
N LEU A 142 -31.90 13.61 14.21
CA LEU A 142 -30.92 12.51 14.15
C LEU A 142 -30.16 12.35 15.47
N LYS A 143 -29.88 13.44 16.18
CA LYS A 143 -29.24 13.39 17.51
C LYS A 143 -30.14 12.71 18.55
N GLU A 144 -31.45 12.85 18.43
CA GLU A 144 -32.41 12.12 19.27
C GLU A 144 -32.48 10.63 18.91
N ASP A 145 -32.48 10.29 17.61
CA ASP A 145 -32.37 8.89 17.15
C ASP A 145 -31.10 8.23 17.71
N LEU A 146 -29.97 8.95 17.67
CA LEU A 146 -28.73 8.46 18.24
C LEU A 146 -28.81 8.17 19.74
N LYS A 147 -29.49 9.03 20.52
CA LYS A 147 -29.68 8.79 21.96
C LYS A 147 -30.44 7.49 22.20
N LYS A 148 -31.46 7.19 21.37
CA LYS A 148 -32.22 5.94 21.45
C LYS A 148 -31.34 4.72 21.13
N LYS A 149 -30.59 4.77 20.02
CA LYS A 149 -29.66 3.68 19.63
C LYS A 149 -28.50 3.50 20.60
N GLY A 150 -28.15 4.53 21.38
CA GLY A 150 -27.12 4.47 22.41
C GLY A 150 -27.39 3.50 23.56
N GLY A 151 -28.61 2.99 23.71
CA GLY A 151 -28.93 1.91 24.66
C GLY A 151 -28.48 0.52 24.22
N GLU A 152 -28.35 0.29 22.91
CA GLU A 152 -28.00 -1.01 22.32
C GLU A 152 -26.48 -1.21 22.20
N TYR A 153 -25.72 -0.12 22.09
CA TYR A 153 -24.27 -0.14 21.90
C TYR A 153 -23.57 0.61 23.04
N LYS A 154 -22.94 -0.11 23.97
CA LYS A 154 -22.35 0.49 25.18
C LYS A 154 -21.07 1.31 24.91
N ASN A 155 -20.31 1.00 23.86
CA ASN A 155 -18.98 1.57 23.59
C ASN A 155 -18.77 1.92 22.11
N PHE A 156 -19.25 3.08 21.68
CA PHE A 156 -19.02 3.62 20.33
C PHE A 156 -18.84 5.13 20.36
N ASP A 157 -18.18 5.68 19.34
CA ASP A 157 -18.07 7.12 19.16
C ASP A 157 -19.44 7.69 18.75
N LYS A 158 -20.08 8.41 19.68
CA LYS A 158 -21.40 9.04 19.53
C LYS A 158 -21.39 10.27 18.60
N LYS A 159 -20.27 10.57 17.92
CA LYS A 159 -20.14 11.73 17.04
C LYS A 159 -20.25 11.37 15.56
N PHE A 160 -21.34 11.80 14.93
CA PHE A 160 -21.53 11.74 13.46
C PHE A 160 -21.36 13.09 12.75
N TRP A 161 -21.10 14.19 13.46
CA TRP A 161 -20.78 15.48 12.83
C TRP A 161 -19.28 15.60 12.53
N TYR A 162 -18.94 16.39 11.51
CA TYR A 162 -17.58 16.58 11.00
C TYR A 162 -17.00 17.91 11.50
N GLY A 163 -15.82 17.88 12.14
CA GLY A 163 -15.13 19.06 12.69
C GLY A 163 -14.58 18.85 14.11
N ASP A 164 -13.71 19.75 14.58
CA ASP A 164 -13.21 19.77 15.97
C ASP A 164 -14.24 20.45 16.89
N GLU A 165 -14.23 20.13 18.19
CA GLU A 165 -15.17 20.41 19.33
C GLU A 165 -15.91 21.78 19.41
N LYS A 166 -15.81 22.65 18.42
CA LYS A 166 -16.61 23.87 18.28
C LYS A 166 -18.10 23.57 18.43
N LYS A 167 -18.77 24.44 19.18
CA LYS A 167 -20.23 24.44 19.30
C LYS A 167 -20.82 24.53 17.89
N ILE A 168 -21.75 23.63 17.59
CA ILE A 168 -22.53 23.68 16.35
C ILE A 168 -23.33 24.98 16.38
N ASP A 169 -23.20 25.76 15.31
CA ASP A 169 -23.98 26.96 15.10
C ASP A 169 -25.40 26.55 14.68
N GLU A 170 -26.40 26.87 15.51
CA GLU A 170 -27.78 26.45 15.31
C GLU A 170 -28.44 27.15 14.11
N GLU A 171 -27.83 28.24 13.63
CA GLU A 171 -28.31 29.03 12.48
C GLU A 171 -27.70 28.57 11.15
N LYS A 172 -26.77 27.61 11.15
CA LYS A 172 -26.06 27.13 9.96
C LYS A 172 -26.29 25.64 9.69
N ASP A 173 -26.10 25.27 8.44
CA ASP A 173 -26.02 23.86 8.06
C ASP A 173 -24.86 23.17 8.80
N VAL A 174 -25.13 21.95 9.26
CA VAL A 174 -24.19 21.11 9.99
C VAL A 174 -23.52 20.15 9.02
N GLU A 175 -22.20 20.12 9.04
CA GLU A 175 -21.41 19.13 8.29
C GLU A 175 -21.46 17.78 9.03
N VAL A 176 -21.95 16.75 8.35
CA VAL A 176 -22.20 15.42 8.92
C VAL A 176 -21.56 14.32 8.09
N VAL A 177 -21.20 13.21 8.74
CA VAL A 177 -20.49 12.09 8.12
C VAL A 177 -21.51 11.02 7.69
N VAL A 178 -21.73 10.92 6.39
CA VAL A 178 -22.56 9.89 5.75
C VAL A 178 -21.79 8.59 5.63
N PHE A 179 -22.44 7.48 5.98
CA PHE A 179 -21.86 6.15 5.87
C PHE A 179 -21.67 5.76 4.40
N ARG A 180 -20.45 5.29 4.09
CA ARG A 180 -20.11 4.66 2.82
C ARG A 180 -19.29 3.43 3.10
N ARG A 181 -19.56 2.35 2.36
CA ARG A 181 -18.72 1.15 2.38
C ARG A 181 -17.39 1.43 1.68
N ILE A 182 -16.34 0.66 1.98
CA ILE A 182 -14.97 0.92 1.46
C ILE A 182 -14.91 0.92 -0.08
N ASP A 183 -15.65 0.03 -0.74
CA ASP A 183 -15.81 -0.02 -2.20
C ASP A 183 -16.42 1.27 -2.75
N GLU A 184 -17.39 1.84 -2.03
CA GLU A 184 -18.05 3.08 -2.42
C GLU A 184 -17.21 4.33 -2.14
N ILE A 185 -16.33 4.28 -1.14
CA ILE A 185 -15.41 5.39 -0.82
C ILE A 185 -14.41 5.60 -1.96
N GLY A 186 -13.77 4.53 -2.44
CA GLY A 186 -12.84 4.61 -3.57
C GLY A 186 -13.51 5.23 -4.81
N LYS A 187 -14.73 4.78 -5.11
CA LYS A 187 -15.52 5.31 -6.23
C LYS A 187 -15.87 6.79 -6.03
N ALA A 188 -16.33 7.17 -4.84
CA ALA A 188 -16.67 8.56 -4.54
C ALA A 188 -15.46 9.52 -4.67
N LEU A 189 -14.28 9.09 -4.22
CA LEU A 189 -13.04 9.87 -4.36
C LEU A 189 -12.63 10.01 -5.83
N SER A 190 -12.71 8.94 -6.60
CA SER A 190 -12.44 8.96 -8.04
C SER A 190 -13.43 9.87 -8.78
N ASP A 191 -14.72 9.74 -8.50
CA ASP A 191 -15.78 10.54 -9.11
C ASP A 191 -15.77 12.01 -8.69
N ASN A 192 -15.00 12.39 -7.66
CA ASN A 192 -14.79 13.78 -7.29
C ASN A 192 -13.87 14.51 -8.30
N ILE A 193 -13.12 13.75 -9.11
CA ILE A 193 -12.25 14.29 -10.16
C ILE A 193 -13.06 14.42 -11.44
N VAL A 194 -13.18 15.65 -11.93
CA VAL A 194 -13.98 16.00 -13.12
C VAL A 194 -13.14 15.88 -14.39
N SER A 195 -11.96 16.47 -14.40
CA SER A 195 -11.09 16.46 -15.58
C SER A 195 -9.62 16.72 -15.25
N LEU A 196 -8.75 16.38 -16.20
CA LEU A 196 -7.34 16.72 -16.18
C LEU A 196 -7.13 18.13 -16.72
N GLN A 197 -6.26 18.90 -16.07
CA GLN A 197 -5.91 20.26 -16.48
C GLN A 197 -4.48 20.27 -17.01
N ARG A 198 -4.31 20.80 -18.23
CA ARG A 198 -2.98 21.11 -18.77
C ARG A 198 -2.43 22.34 -18.06
N THR A 199 -1.17 22.27 -17.65
CA THR A 199 -0.47 23.40 -17.02
C THR A 199 0.84 23.70 -17.75
N ASN A 200 1.48 24.81 -17.35
CA ASN A 200 2.82 25.17 -17.85
C ASN A 200 3.95 24.41 -17.13
N LYS A 201 3.62 23.50 -16.21
CA LYS A 201 4.59 22.66 -15.49
C LYS A 201 4.46 21.25 -16.04
N ASP A 202 5.53 20.75 -16.64
CA ASP A 202 5.55 19.37 -17.11
C ASP A 202 5.88 18.40 -15.97
N CYS A 203 5.37 17.17 -16.09
CA CYS A 203 5.74 16.08 -15.21
C CYS A 203 7.26 15.86 -15.26
N MET A 204 7.90 15.84 -14.08
CA MET A 204 9.35 15.63 -13.99
C MET A 204 9.81 14.24 -14.47
N ILE A 205 8.89 13.27 -14.57
CA ILE A 205 9.19 11.88 -14.95
C ILE A 205 8.98 11.66 -16.44
N CYS A 206 7.78 11.96 -16.95
CA CYS A 206 7.41 11.64 -18.33
C CYS A 206 7.19 12.86 -19.23
N GLY A 207 7.36 14.09 -18.72
CA GLY A 207 7.16 15.33 -19.48
C GLY A 207 5.70 15.68 -19.79
N SER A 208 4.72 14.90 -19.32
CA SER A 208 3.30 15.17 -19.58
C SER A 208 2.83 16.48 -18.91
N PRO A 209 2.06 17.35 -19.60
CA PRO A 209 1.59 18.64 -19.07
C PRO A 209 0.37 18.53 -18.14
N PHE A 210 -0.18 17.34 -17.95
CA PHE A 210 -1.41 17.11 -17.16
C PHE A 210 -1.11 16.92 -15.67
N THR A 211 -0.68 18.00 -15.02
CA THR A 211 -0.20 18.01 -13.63
C THR A 211 -1.17 18.66 -12.63
N GLU A 212 -2.40 18.95 -13.03
CA GLU A 212 -3.45 19.51 -12.16
C GLU A 212 -4.79 18.79 -12.41
N LEU A 213 -5.58 18.66 -11.35
CA LEU A 213 -6.92 18.05 -11.37
C LEU A 213 -7.98 19.12 -11.12
N LEU A 214 -9.07 19.08 -11.89
CA LEU A 214 -10.30 19.80 -11.57
C LEU A 214 -11.23 18.90 -10.74
N MET A 215 -11.61 19.38 -9.56
CA MET A 215 -12.52 18.69 -8.64
C MET A 215 -13.96 19.18 -8.82
N LYS A 216 -14.97 18.40 -8.40
CA LYS A 216 -16.41 18.73 -8.55
C LYS A 216 -16.86 20.05 -7.92
N ASN A 217 -16.10 20.58 -6.97
CA ASN A 217 -16.35 21.84 -6.30
C ASN A 217 -15.59 23.01 -6.95
N ASP A 218 -15.25 22.88 -8.23
CA ASP A 218 -14.45 23.81 -9.04
C ASP A 218 -13.06 24.12 -8.46
N ARG A 219 -12.60 23.33 -7.49
CA ARG A 219 -11.26 23.48 -6.94
C ARG A 219 -10.26 22.80 -7.85
N LYS A 220 -9.17 23.53 -8.12
CA LYS A 220 -7.99 23.01 -8.78
C LYS A 220 -7.03 22.43 -7.75
N LYS A 221 -6.46 21.27 -8.05
CA LYS A 221 -5.50 20.58 -7.19
C LYS A 221 -4.26 20.22 -8.00
N ASP A 222 -3.15 20.88 -7.69
CA ASP A 222 -1.84 20.49 -8.21
C ASP A 222 -1.53 19.02 -7.85
N ILE A 223 -0.87 18.33 -8.78
CA ILE A 223 -0.32 17.00 -8.57
C ILE A 223 1.18 17.17 -8.38
N CYS A 224 1.62 17.10 -7.13
CA CYS A 224 3.04 17.20 -6.81
C CYS A 224 3.44 16.29 -5.65
N LEU A 225 4.68 15.82 -5.68
CA LEU A 225 5.32 15.16 -4.54
C LEU A 225 6.18 16.17 -3.78
N GLU A 226 6.07 16.20 -2.45
CA GLU A 226 6.98 16.95 -1.58
C GLU A 226 8.28 16.13 -1.43
N SER A 227 9.43 16.65 -1.87
CA SER A 227 10.71 15.91 -1.84
C SER A 227 11.57 16.31 -0.65
N GLN A 228 12.18 15.32 0.02
CA GLN A 228 13.64 15.12 -0.04
C GLN A 228 13.95 13.62 -0.16
N ASN A 229 14.03 13.14 -1.42
CA ASN A 229 14.49 11.81 -1.88
C ASN A 229 13.62 10.60 -1.49
N LEU A 230 12.31 10.79 -1.63
CA LEU A 230 11.26 9.83 -2.02
C LEU A 230 11.38 8.35 -1.59
N VAL A 231 10.40 7.90 -0.79
CA VAL A 231 9.54 6.70 -1.01
C VAL A 231 8.04 7.07 -0.80
N PHE A 232 7.68 8.30 -1.22
CA PHE A 232 6.34 8.93 -1.45
C PHE A 232 5.57 9.69 -0.34
N ASP A 233 4.98 10.85 -0.70
CA ASP A 233 4.07 11.69 0.13
C ASP A 233 2.70 11.90 -0.55
N PHE A 234 1.60 11.75 0.22
CA PHE A 234 0.23 11.72 -0.27
C PHE A 234 -0.82 12.42 0.63
N GLY A 235 -0.57 13.68 1.03
CA GLY A 235 -1.59 14.58 1.56
C GLY A 235 -1.06 15.94 2.02
N TYR A 236 -1.54 17.02 1.38
CA TYR A 236 -1.16 18.41 1.68
C TYR A 236 -1.30 18.79 3.17
N SER A 237 -0.17 19.13 3.78
CA SER A 237 0.03 20.18 4.81
C SER A 237 -0.67 20.04 6.20
N PRO A 238 -0.07 20.57 7.30
CA PRO A 238 1.22 21.24 7.35
C PRO A 238 2.38 20.30 7.71
N PRO A 239 3.53 20.43 7.03
CA PRO A 239 4.78 19.85 7.48
C PRO A 239 5.30 20.69 8.65
N ILE A 240 5.51 20.07 9.81
CA ILE A 240 6.12 20.74 10.97
C ILE A 240 7.55 20.18 11.14
N ASN A 241 8.51 20.89 10.52
CA ASN A 241 9.91 21.07 10.92
C ASN A 241 10.88 19.86 11.10
N ARG A 242 11.80 19.64 10.13
CA ARG A 242 13.29 19.88 10.17
C ARG A 242 14.11 18.95 9.23
N ASP A 243 14.55 19.44 8.06
CA ASP A 243 15.96 19.59 7.58
C ASP A 243 16.03 20.02 6.07
N HIS A 244 17.06 20.78 5.69
CA HIS A 244 17.10 21.90 4.73
C HIS A 244 17.92 21.65 3.44
N ARG A 245 17.68 20.59 2.65
CA ARG A 245 18.42 20.38 1.38
C ARG A 245 17.56 20.19 0.13
N ILE A 246 16.64 21.16 -0.05
CA ILE A 246 15.92 21.58 -1.27
C ILE A 246 14.43 21.16 -1.28
N ASN A 247 13.56 22.09 -0.86
CA ASN A 247 12.08 22.03 -0.89
C ASN A 247 11.49 22.03 -2.31
N LYS A 248 11.88 21.10 -3.19
CA LYS A 248 11.25 21.00 -4.50
C LYS A 248 9.98 20.17 -4.39
N LYS A 249 8.83 20.83 -4.55
CA LYS A 249 7.61 20.15 -5.02
C LYS A 249 7.91 19.63 -6.42
N ILE A 250 7.92 18.32 -6.58
CA ILE A 250 8.16 17.64 -7.85
C ILE A 250 6.81 17.56 -8.57
N PRO A 251 6.59 18.30 -9.67
CA PRO A 251 5.36 18.18 -10.44
C PRO A 251 5.29 16.80 -11.09
N LEU A 252 4.15 16.13 -10.93
CA LEU A 252 3.88 14.86 -11.59
C LEU A 252 2.61 14.97 -12.42
N CYS A 253 2.53 14.18 -13.49
CA CYS A 253 1.24 13.95 -14.12
C CYS A 253 0.43 12.95 -13.30
N PHE A 254 -0.87 12.92 -13.58
CA PHE A 254 -1.83 12.04 -12.93
C PHE A 254 -1.44 10.54 -12.95
N MET A 255 -0.89 10.02 -14.06
CA MET A 255 -0.47 8.61 -14.14
C MET A 255 0.81 8.31 -13.35
N CYS A 256 1.82 9.17 -13.43
CA CYS A 256 3.07 8.98 -12.67
C CYS A 256 2.80 9.03 -11.15
N ASP A 257 1.90 9.92 -10.70
CA ASP A 257 1.42 9.93 -9.32
C ASP A 257 0.75 8.59 -8.95
N MET A 258 -0.09 8.04 -9.84
CA MET A 258 -0.71 6.74 -9.60
C MET A 258 0.26 5.57 -9.50
N PHE A 259 1.24 5.47 -10.39
CA PHE A 259 2.22 4.38 -10.29
C PHE A 259 2.99 4.46 -8.98
N TYR A 260 3.31 5.65 -8.49
CA TYR A 260 3.92 5.79 -7.16
C TYR A 260 2.99 5.39 -6.02
N ARG A 261 1.71 5.77 -6.06
CA ARG A 261 0.72 5.30 -5.08
C ARG A 261 0.60 3.78 -5.09
N LEU A 262 0.54 3.18 -6.27
CA LEU A 262 0.39 1.74 -6.43
C LEU A 262 1.66 0.98 -6.04
N SER A 263 2.82 1.63 -5.93
CA SER A 263 4.07 0.96 -5.54
C SER A 263 4.03 0.41 -4.11
N VAL A 264 3.17 0.94 -3.24
CA VAL A 264 3.06 0.48 -1.84
C VAL A 264 2.03 -0.64 -1.64
N ILE A 265 1.21 -0.98 -2.64
CA ILE A 265 0.24 -2.09 -2.54
C ILE A 265 0.86 -3.42 -3.00
N ASP A 266 0.26 -4.55 -2.61
CA ASP A 266 0.68 -5.89 -3.01
C ASP A 266 2.19 -6.17 -2.79
N ASN A 267 2.67 -5.78 -1.60
CA ASN A 267 4.01 -6.07 -1.08
C ASN A 267 3.90 -6.93 0.19
N TYR A 268 5.03 -7.39 0.75
CA TYR A 268 5.00 -8.00 2.09
C TYR A 268 5.04 -6.92 3.17
N PHE A 269 4.31 -7.13 4.26
CA PHE A 269 4.23 -6.14 5.33
C PHE A 269 4.36 -6.74 6.72
N TYR A 270 4.95 -5.97 7.63
CA TYR A 270 4.91 -6.21 9.08
C TYR A 270 4.61 -4.89 9.78
N ASN A 271 3.40 -4.76 10.34
CA ASN A 271 2.85 -3.53 10.88
C ASN A 271 2.95 -2.37 9.88
N ASN A 272 3.92 -1.48 10.02
CA ASN A 272 4.16 -0.35 9.14
C ASN A 272 5.42 -0.50 8.28
N SER A 273 6.18 -1.59 8.45
CA SER A 273 7.29 -1.94 7.56
C SER A 273 6.74 -2.54 6.26
N ILE A 274 7.22 -2.01 5.14
CA ILE A 274 6.95 -2.52 3.79
C ILE A 274 8.21 -3.19 3.26
N PHE A 275 8.05 -4.37 2.65
CA PHE A 275 9.10 -5.10 1.97
C PHE A 275 8.71 -5.26 0.50
N THR A 276 9.30 -4.40 -0.32
CA THR A 276 9.08 -4.34 -1.76
C THR A 276 10.07 -5.26 -2.45
N PHE A 277 9.55 -6.21 -3.22
CA PHE A 277 10.35 -7.08 -4.07
C PHE A 277 10.56 -6.39 -5.42
N ASP A 278 11.80 -6.33 -5.91
CA ASP A 278 12.14 -5.69 -7.19
C ASP A 278 13.06 -6.56 -8.05
N LEU A 279 12.85 -6.50 -9.37
CA LEU A 279 13.54 -7.31 -10.38
C LEU A 279 13.97 -6.47 -11.59
N PHE A 280 14.92 -7.00 -12.34
CA PHE A 280 15.36 -6.42 -13.61
C PHE A 280 14.28 -6.44 -14.69
N SER A 281 13.40 -7.43 -14.69
CA SER A 281 12.31 -7.56 -15.67
C SER A 281 10.95 -7.27 -15.03
N LEU A 282 10.16 -6.41 -15.67
CA LEU A 282 8.76 -6.18 -15.30
C LEU A 282 7.88 -7.41 -15.52
N ILE A 283 8.09 -8.15 -16.61
CA ILE A 283 7.33 -9.37 -16.91
C ILE A 283 7.63 -10.44 -15.87
N ARG A 284 8.91 -10.67 -15.54
CA ARG A 284 9.26 -11.61 -14.47
C ARG A 284 8.72 -11.15 -13.12
N LEU A 285 8.67 -9.85 -12.87
CA LEU A 285 8.09 -9.31 -11.62
C LEU A 285 6.57 -9.55 -11.54
N LYS A 286 5.86 -9.44 -12.67
CA LYS A 286 4.45 -9.81 -12.77
C LYS A 286 4.27 -11.30 -12.44
N GLU A 287 4.99 -12.17 -13.14
CA GLU A 287 4.91 -13.64 -12.96
C GLU A 287 5.20 -14.03 -11.51
N ILE A 288 6.29 -13.51 -10.93
CA ILE A 288 6.67 -13.78 -9.54
C ILE A 288 5.60 -13.28 -8.57
N LYS A 289 5.00 -12.11 -8.78
CA LYS A 289 3.93 -11.62 -7.90
C LYS A 289 2.69 -12.50 -7.97
N GLU A 290 2.30 -12.96 -9.16
CA GLU A 290 1.17 -13.88 -9.36
C GLU A 290 1.44 -15.24 -8.71
N GLU A 291 2.62 -15.81 -8.90
CA GLU A 291 3.01 -17.11 -8.34
C GLU A 291 3.15 -17.08 -6.83
N LEU A 292 3.77 -16.04 -6.28
CA LEU A 292 3.89 -15.85 -4.84
C LEU A 292 2.53 -15.50 -4.20
N GLY A 293 1.52 -15.10 -4.98
CA GLY A 293 0.18 -14.79 -4.48
C GLY A 293 0.20 -13.77 -3.34
N ILE A 294 0.95 -12.68 -3.50
CA ILE A 294 1.07 -11.61 -2.48
C ILE A 294 -0.28 -10.89 -2.37
N THR A 295 -0.89 -10.89 -1.19
CA THR A 295 -2.20 -10.26 -0.96
C THR A 295 -2.08 -8.96 -0.17
N ILE A 296 -2.90 -7.96 -0.47
CA ILE A 296 -3.00 -6.72 0.33
C ILE A 296 -3.69 -6.87 1.71
N ASP A 297 -4.19 -8.05 2.02
CA ASP A 297 -4.97 -8.28 3.24
C ASP A 297 -4.08 -8.39 4.49
N TYR A 298 -4.32 -7.51 5.45
CA TYR A 298 -3.68 -7.52 6.77
C TYR A 298 -4.37 -8.52 7.68
N LYS A 299 -3.66 -9.56 8.12
CA LYS A 299 -4.17 -10.49 9.14
C LYS A 299 -3.50 -10.20 10.48
N PRO A 300 -4.27 -10.01 11.57
CA PRO A 300 -3.69 -9.96 12.90
C PRO A 300 -3.09 -11.33 13.25
N ARG A 301 -1.93 -11.30 13.90
CA ARG A 301 -1.18 -12.46 14.39
C ARG A 301 -0.91 -12.32 15.89
N GLU A 302 -0.21 -13.31 16.46
CA GLU A 302 0.28 -13.27 17.83
C GLU A 302 0.98 -11.95 18.15
N ASN A 303 0.82 -11.45 19.39
CA ASN A 303 1.32 -10.14 19.84
C ASN A 303 0.70 -8.92 19.11
N LYS A 304 -0.45 -9.08 18.45
CA LYS A 304 -1.16 -8.02 17.69
C LYS A 304 -0.37 -7.48 16.49
N ILE A 305 0.67 -8.19 16.05
CA ILE A 305 1.38 -7.86 14.83
C ILE A 305 0.44 -8.09 13.65
N ARG A 306 0.42 -7.16 12.70
CA ARG A 306 -0.40 -7.27 11.50
C ARG A 306 0.50 -7.50 10.29
N THR A 307 0.24 -8.55 9.54
CA THR A 307 1.04 -8.94 8.37
C THR A 307 0.19 -9.71 7.36
N ASN A 308 0.63 -9.73 6.11
CA ASN A 308 0.07 -10.57 5.06
C ASN A 308 0.89 -11.86 4.81
N VAL A 309 1.93 -12.14 5.61
CA VAL A 309 2.67 -13.39 5.55
C VAL A 309 1.80 -14.56 6.02
N SER A 310 1.90 -15.69 5.30
CA SER A 310 1.17 -16.95 5.57
C SER A 310 1.39 -17.42 7.00
N SER A 311 0.35 -18.01 7.63
CA SER A 311 0.47 -18.52 9.00
C SER A 311 1.42 -19.72 9.14
N LYS A 312 1.58 -20.52 8.08
CA LYS A 312 2.50 -21.68 8.08
C LYS A 312 3.96 -21.26 8.13
N ASP A 313 4.25 -20.09 7.56
CA ASP A 313 5.59 -19.53 7.46
C ASP A 313 5.80 -18.38 8.46
N TYR A 314 4.74 -17.99 9.19
CA TYR A 314 4.79 -16.90 10.13
C TYR A 314 5.54 -17.32 11.39
N LEU A 315 6.72 -16.74 11.57
CA LEU A 315 7.45 -16.78 12.83
C LEU A 315 7.03 -15.58 13.70
N PRO A 316 6.76 -15.74 15.01
CA PRO A 316 6.34 -14.65 15.89
C PRO A 316 7.50 -13.68 16.15
N ILE A 317 7.48 -12.52 15.47
CA ILE A 317 8.68 -11.66 15.39
C ILE A 317 8.50 -10.18 15.71
N SER A 318 9.50 -9.60 16.37
CA SER A 318 9.60 -8.17 16.64
C SER A 318 11.01 -7.66 16.30
N GLY A 319 11.19 -7.10 15.10
CA GLY A 319 12.42 -6.42 14.71
C GLY A 319 12.69 -6.44 13.20
N PRO A 320 13.49 -5.49 12.68
CA PRO A 320 13.67 -5.28 11.25
C PRO A 320 14.36 -6.44 10.54
N TYR A 321 15.39 -7.05 11.16
CA TYR A 321 16.18 -8.11 10.54
C TYR A 321 15.43 -9.44 10.63
N SER A 322 14.79 -9.73 11.77
CA SER A 322 13.94 -10.91 11.85
C SER A 322 12.74 -10.82 10.91
N SER A 323 12.15 -9.64 10.70
CA SER A 323 11.10 -9.43 9.69
C SER A 323 11.58 -9.67 8.27
N LEU A 324 12.76 -9.17 7.91
CA LEU A 324 13.34 -9.47 6.61
C LEU A 324 13.56 -10.97 6.44
N LEU A 325 14.22 -11.64 7.39
CA LEU A 325 14.51 -13.07 7.30
C LEU A 325 13.23 -13.92 7.15
N ASN A 326 12.14 -13.54 7.84
CA ASN A 326 10.85 -14.21 7.75
C ASN A 326 10.19 -14.02 6.37
N VAL A 327 10.26 -12.81 5.79
CA VAL A 327 9.85 -12.57 4.39
C VAL A 327 10.67 -13.42 3.42
N LEU A 328 12.00 -13.45 3.59
CA LEU A 328 12.89 -14.26 2.74
C LEU A 328 12.56 -15.74 2.82
N TYR A 329 12.33 -16.26 4.02
CA TYR A 329 11.96 -17.65 4.23
C TYR A 329 10.61 -17.97 3.59
N HIS A 330 9.63 -17.08 3.69
CA HIS A 330 8.34 -17.26 3.04
C HIS A 330 8.45 -17.28 1.51
N ILE A 331 9.22 -16.34 0.92
CA ILE A 331 9.49 -16.33 -0.54
C ILE A 331 10.16 -17.64 -0.95
N TYR A 332 11.17 -18.08 -0.18
CA TYR A 332 11.87 -19.34 -0.41
C TYR A 332 10.92 -20.54 -0.39
N GLN A 333 10.10 -20.70 0.65
CA GLN A 333 9.16 -21.84 0.76
C GLN A 333 8.17 -21.86 -0.42
N LYS A 334 7.56 -20.72 -0.75
CA LYS A 334 6.66 -20.63 -1.91
C LYS A 334 7.35 -20.96 -3.23
N SER A 335 8.58 -20.45 -3.42
CA SER A 335 9.34 -20.73 -4.65
C SER A 335 9.72 -22.20 -4.79
N LYS A 336 10.01 -22.89 -3.67
CA LYS A 336 10.31 -24.32 -3.65
C LYS A 336 9.10 -25.18 -4.03
N GLU A 337 7.90 -24.79 -3.59
CA GLU A 337 6.65 -25.47 -3.95
C GLU A 337 6.34 -25.37 -5.46
N LYS A 338 6.85 -24.33 -6.13
CA LYS A 338 6.56 -24.01 -7.54
C LYS A 338 7.60 -24.51 -8.55
N ARG A 339 8.80 -24.95 -8.10
CA ARG A 339 9.94 -25.55 -8.86
C ARG A 339 10.12 -25.08 -10.33
N GLY A 340 11.18 -24.32 -10.61
CA GLY A 340 11.59 -23.99 -11.99
C GLY A 340 12.62 -22.85 -12.09
N GLU A 341 12.71 -22.21 -13.26
CA GLU A 341 13.53 -21.01 -13.54
C GLU A 341 13.28 -19.86 -12.55
N LEU A 342 12.05 -19.75 -12.03
CA LEU A 342 11.63 -18.75 -11.05
C LEU A 342 12.52 -18.71 -9.81
N PHE A 343 12.95 -19.88 -9.31
CA PHE A 343 13.82 -19.94 -8.13
C PHE A 343 15.18 -19.28 -8.38
N SER A 344 15.75 -19.50 -9.57
CA SER A 344 17.02 -18.91 -10.00
C SER A 344 16.91 -17.40 -10.21
N GLU A 345 15.80 -16.94 -10.78
CA GLU A 345 15.53 -15.50 -10.98
C GLU A 345 15.35 -14.77 -9.63
N LEU A 346 14.69 -15.39 -8.65
CA LEU A 346 14.55 -14.84 -7.29
C LEU A 346 15.90 -14.66 -6.58
N LYS A 347 16.90 -15.51 -6.86
CA LYS A 347 18.25 -15.35 -6.29
C LYS A 347 18.94 -14.07 -6.75
N GLY A 348 18.61 -13.56 -7.94
CA GLY A 348 19.16 -12.34 -8.54
C GLY A 348 18.42 -11.06 -8.21
N SER A 349 17.37 -11.12 -7.38
CA SER A 349 16.52 -9.96 -7.10
C SER A 349 17.00 -9.13 -5.91
N GLN A 350 16.30 -8.02 -5.67
CA GLN A 350 16.51 -7.20 -4.47
C GLN A 350 15.22 -7.01 -3.69
N ILE A 351 15.36 -6.93 -2.36
CA ILE A 351 14.28 -6.52 -1.48
C ILE A 351 14.62 -5.16 -0.91
N ILE A 352 13.64 -4.26 -0.99
CA ILE A 352 13.74 -2.92 -0.44
C ILE A 352 12.79 -2.85 0.73
N ARG A 353 13.34 -2.59 1.92
CA ARG A 353 12.57 -2.39 3.15
C ARG A 353 12.49 -0.90 3.46
N PHE A 354 11.34 -0.42 3.87
CA PHE A 354 11.20 0.91 4.48
C PHE A 354 10.04 0.93 5.48
N ASP A 355 10.11 1.83 6.45
CA ASP A 355 9.11 1.98 7.51
C ASP A 355 8.23 3.21 7.23
N MET A 356 6.92 3.00 7.12
CA MET A 356 5.95 4.08 6.95
C MET A 356 5.54 4.63 8.32
N ARG A 357 5.80 5.90 8.59
CA ARG A 357 5.27 6.60 9.76
C ARG A 357 4.25 7.65 9.32
N SER A 358 3.48 8.19 10.26
CA SER A 358 2.47 9.21 9.95
C SER A 358 3.04 10.50 9.37
N ASP A 359 4.32 10.77 9.63
CA ASP A 359 5.03 12.02 9.34
C ASP A 359 6.33 11.83 8.55
N SER A 360 6.82 10.60 8.41
CA SER A 360 8.13 10.30 7.84
C SER A 360 8.20 8.92 7.17
N ILE A 361 9.22 8.73 6.34
CA ILE A 361 9.64 7.41 5.85
C ILE A 361 11.05 7.20 6.39
N ASP A 362 11.21 6.14 7.17
CA ASP A 362 12.47 5.83 7.84
C ASP A 362 13.03 4.48 7.37
N ASN A 363 14.32 4.25 7.67
CA ASN A 363 14.98 2.95 7.58
C ASN A 363 14.88 2.29 6.20
N CYS A 364 15.03 3.06 5.11
CA CYS A 364 15.13 2.50 3.76
C CYS A 364 16.42 1.66 3.64
N ILE A 365 16.27 0.36 3.42
CA ILE A 365 17.37 -0.61 3.34
C ILE A 365 17.19 -1.44 2.08
N PHE A 366 18.25 -1.53 1.28
CA PHE A 366 18.34 -2.43 0.13
C PHE A 366 19.03 -3.71 0.54
N TYR A 367 18.40 -4.85 0.26
CA TYR A 367 18.94 -6.18 0.50
C TYR A 367 19.02 -6.96 -0.81
N ASN A 368 20.24 -7.25 -1.25
CA ASN A 368 20.52 -7.87 -2.56
C ASN A 368 21.32 -9.19 -2.43
N ARG A 369 21.33 -9.81 -1.24
CA ARG A 369 22.07 -11.06 -0.97
C ARG A 369 21.16 -12.30 -0.94
N LEU A 370 20.15 -12.33 -1.81
CA LEU A 370 19.14 -13.39 -1.81
C LEU A 370 19.71 -14.74 -2.19
N SER A 371 20.63 -14.79 -3.15
CA SER A 371 21.38 -16.01 -3.52
C SER A 371 21.96 -16.71 -2.29
N TYR A 372 22.74 -15.99 -1.50
CA TYR A 372 23.34 -16.49 -0.26
C TYR A 372 22.30 -17.00 0.74
N ILE A 373 21.21 -16.27 0.97
CA ILE A 373 20.16 -16.70 1.91
C ILE A 373 19.43 -17.94 1.42
N PHE A 374 19.15 -18.01 0.13
CA PHE A 374 18.46 -19.17 -0.44
C PHE A 374 19.37 -20.40 -0.39
N ASP A 375 20.67 -20.25 -0.68
CA ASP A 375 21.64 -21.33 -0.53
C ASP A 375 21.72 -21.83 0.93
N LEU A 376 21.68 -20.89 1.89
CA LEU A 376 21.62 -21.23 3.31
C LEU A 376 20.36 -22.04 3.66
N PHE A 377 19.18 -21.62 3.19
CA PHE A 377 17.93 -22.34 3.42
C PHE A 377 17.93 -23.71 2.73
N GLU A 378 18.45 -23.82 1.51
CA GLU A 378 18.62 -25.10 0.82
C GLU A 378 19.52 -26.05 1.62
N LYS A 379 20.62 -25.56 2.18
CA LYS A 379 21.51 -26.37 3.02
C LYS A 379 20.81 -26.87 4.28
N ILE A 380 20.10 -25.99 4.98
CA ILE A 380 19.30 -26.34 6.17
C ILE A 380 18.28 -27.43 5.85
N ASP A 381 17.58 -27.29 4.73
CA ASP A 381 16.61 -28.28 4.26
C ASP A 381 17.25 -29.64 3.96
N ARG A 382 18.38 -29.65 3.23
CA ARG A 382 19.10 -30.88 2.86
C ARG A 382 19.63 -31.63 4.07
N GLU A 383 20.11 -30.91 5.08
CA GLU A 383 20.62 -31.49 6.33
C GLU A 383 19.50 -31.86 7.31
N ASN A 384 18.21 -31.74 6.91
CA ASN A 384 17.04 -31.92 7.77
C ASN A 384 17.08 -31.08 9.06
N LEU A 385 17.80 -29.96 9.01
CA LEU A 385 17.94 -29.01 10.10
C LEU A 385 16.76 -28.05 10.17
N ASN A 386 15.64 -28.34 9.52
CA ASN A 386 14.42 -27.52 9.57
C ASN A 386 13.94 -27.27 10.99
N ASN A 387 13.95 -28.31 11.82
CA ASN A 387 13.64 -28.16 13.23
C ASN A 387 14.70 -27.34 13.94
N PHE A 388 15.99 -27.52 13.66
CA PHE A 388 17.06 -26.70 14.25
C PHE A 388 16.98 -25.23 13.83
N PHE A 389 16.72 -24.92 12.56
CA PHE A 389 16.57 -23.56 12.06
C PHE A 389 15.30 -22.91 12.59
N ARG A 390 14.16 -23.62 12.60
CA ARG A 390 12.95 -23.17 13.28
C ARG A 390 13.19 -22.96 14.76
N THR A 391 13.94 -23.84 15.43
CA THR A 391 14.30 -23.70 16.85
C THR A 391 15.27 -22.54 17.07
N LEU A 392 16.28 -22.32 16.24
CA LEU A 392 17.23 -21.19 16.31
C LEU A 392 16.51 -19.86 16.09
N ILE A 393 15.59 -19.84 15.13
CA ILE A 393 14.70 -18.72 14.85
C ILE A 393 13.76 -18.50 16.06
N VAL A 394 13.01 -19.51 16.49
CA VAL A 394 12.10 -19.46 17.66
C VAL A 394 12.85 -19.12 18.95
N TYR A 395 14.11 -19.52 19.08
CA TYR A 395 15.01 -19.19 20.19
C TYR A 395 15.35 -17.72 20.24
N CYS A 396 15.77 -17.17 19.10
CA CYS A 396 15.91 -15.73 18.96
C CYS A 396 14.59 -15.06 19.40
N TYR A 397 13.45 -15.75 19.40
CA TYR A 397 12.12 -15.19 19.56
C TYR A 397 11.40 -15.46 20.89
N TYR A 398 11.96 -16.19 21.87
CA TYR A 398 11.26 -16.45 23.14
C TYR A 398 11.25 -15.22 24.08
N ARG A 399 10.06 -14.69 24.37
CA ARG A 399 9.82 -13.44 25.13
C ARG A 399 9.76 -13.66 26.66
N GLY A 400 10.51 -14.64 27.16
CA GLY A 400 10.30 -15.23 28.48
C GLY A 400 11.25 -14.81 29.61
N GLN A 401 12.14 -13.82 29.43
CA GLN A 401 13.02 -13.37 30.52
C GLN A 401 12.91 -11.87 30.81
N LYS A 402 13.15 -11.55 32.09
CA LYS A 402 13.04 -10.24 32.75
C LYS A 402 13.65 -9.12 31.92
N LYS A 403 13.04 -7.92 31.99
CA LYS A 403 13.58 -6.64 31.51
C LYS A 403 15.05 -6.52 31.94
N GLY A 404 16.02 -6.81 31.06
CA GLY A 404 17.44 -6.78 31.44
C GLY A 404 18.47 -7.31 30.43
N SER A 405 18.14 -8.23 29.52
CA SER A 405 19.11 -8.80 28.56
C SER A 405 18.64 -8.64 27.10
N GLY A 406 18.91 -7.48 26.50
CA GLY A 406 18.41 -7.06 25.19
C GLY A 406 19.19 -7.54 23.96
N ILE A 407 20.08 -8.53 24.10
CA ILE A 407 20.98 -9.04 23.05
C ILE A 407 20.95 -10.57 23.19
N PRO A 408 20.63 -11.39 22.14
CA PRO A 408 21.17 -11.33 20.78
C PRO A 408 20.19 -11.69 19.62
N ARG A 409 18.86 -11.54 19.76
CA ARG A 409 17.88 -11.94 18.70
C ARG A 409 18.12 -11.29 17.34
N GLU A 410 18.08 -9.95 17.33
CA GLU A 410 18.21 -9.17 16.09
C GLU A 410 19.65 -9.18 15.60
N GLU A 411 20.61 -9.37 16.50
CA GLU A 411 22.02 -9.53 16.17
C GLU A 411 22.31 -10.85 15.47
N VAL A 412 21.74 -11.98 15.93
CA VAL A 412 21.82 -13.25 15.21
C VAL A 412 21.14 -13.15 13.84
N CYS A 413 19.94 -12.57 13.77
CA CYS A 413 19.26 -12.39 12.48
C CYS A 413 20.08 -11.50 11.53
N LYS A 414 20.66 -10.40 12.04
CA LYS A 414 21.57 -9.53 11.29
C LYS A 414 22.80 -10.31 10.83
N ASN A 415 23.48 -11.02 11.71
CA ASN A 415 24.71 -11.75 11.38
C ASN A 415 24.43 -12.86 10.35
N THR A 416 23.30 -13.57 10.47
CA THR A 416 22.82 -14.51 9.45
C THR A 416 22.61 -13.79 8.11
N LEU A 417 21.85 -12.69 8.09
CA LEU A 417 21.52 -11.93 6.86
C LEU A 417 22.75 -11.35 6.15
N PHE A 418 23.76 -10.94 6.91
CA PHE A 418 24.96 -10.29 6.41
C PHE A 418 26.20 -11.18 6.38
N GLN A 419 26.06 -12.49 6.68
CA GLN A 419 27.15 -13.46 6.70
C GLN A 419 28.28 -13.08 7.67
N PHE A 420 27.92 -12.50 8.82
CA PHE A 420 28.87 -12.23 9.90
C PHE A 420 29.02 -13.44 10.80
N HIS A 421 30.18 -13.54 11.46
CA HIS A 421 30.42 -14.56 12.47
C HIS A 421 29.35 -14.44 13.58
N ILE A 422 28.71 -15.56 13.93
CA ILE A 422 27.85 -15.64 15.12
C ILE A 422 28.72 -16.18 16.24
N GLU A 423 29.02 -15.37 17.24
CA GLU A 423 29.93 -15.77 18.31
C GLU A 423 29.46 -17.06 18.99
N PRO A 424 30.36 -18.01 19.33
CA PRO A 424 29.97 -19.27 19.95
C PRO A 424 29.21 -19.04 21.25
N ILE A 425 29.55 -18.00 22.04
CA ILE A 425 28.83 -17.65 23.27
C ILE A 425 27.36 -17.29 23.02
N ILE A 426 27.03 -16.70 21.86
CA ILE A 426 25.67 -16.41 21.46
C ILE A 426 24.93 -17.73 21.16
N LEU A 427 25.59 -18.68 20.51
CA LEU A 427 25.04 -20.02 20.22
C LEU A 427 24.98 -20.92 21.46
N ASP A 428 25.91 -20.79 22.40
CA ASP A 428 25.99 -21.58 23.63
C ASP A 428 24.95 -21.11 24.65
N VAL A 429 24.78 -19.78 24.80
CA VAL A 429 23.62 -19.21 25.53
C VAL A 429 22.32 -19.58 24.83
N SER A 430 22.34 -19.92 23.53
CA SER A 430 21.20 -20.51 22.84
C SER A 430 20.94 -21.96 23.23
N TYR A 431 21.98 -22.78 23.17
CA TYR A 431 21.91 -24.21 23.38
C TYR A 431 21.60 -24.60 24.84
N PHE A 432 22.20 -23.90 25.81
CA PHE A 432 22.05 -24.18 27.25
C PHE A 432 20.63 -23.92 27.80
N TYR A 433 19.83 -23.13 27.08
CA TYR A 433 18.44 -22.85 27.44
C TYR A 433 17.43 -23.83 26.80
N PHE A 434 17.91 -24.82 26.02
CA PHE A 434 17.07 -25.80 25.31
C PHE A 434 17.35 -27.27 25.60
N SER A 435 18.40 -27.58 26.36
CA SER A 435 18.45 -28.80 27.16
C SER A 435 17.54 -28.65 28.37
#